data_AF-A0A9R1FKF7-F1
#
_entry.id   AF-A0A9R1FKF7-F1
#
_cell.length_a   1.000
_cell.length_b   1.000
_cell.length_c   1.000
_cell.angle_alpha   90.00
_cell.angle_beta   90.00
_cell.angle_gamma   90.00
#
_symmetry.space_group_name_H-M   'P 1'
#
loop_
_entity.id
_entity.type
_entity.pdbx_description
1 polymer ?
#
loop_
_entity_poly.entity_id
_entity_poly.type
_entity_poly.pdbx_seq_one_letter_code
_entity_poly.pdbx_strand_id
1 'polypeptide(L)'
;FNLDFYTDVQDLSYLQYHLDQDPRSAKYRKLTKELCDVIDDFSLVNFSTLDIQDKESVGNLVKLIDKSNGYIFSSIDSSAVEFSKIAAAPLDWDYYRAAVQEKYMKDDEIVQKTSGMQ
;
A
#
# COMPACT_ATOMS: atom_id res chain seq x y z
N PHE A 1 3.20 13.57 -11.98
CA PHE A 1 3.41 13.56 -10.51
C PHE A 1 4.04 12.23 -10.09
N ASN A 2 4.74 12.13 -8.95
CA ASN A 2 5.35 10.86 -8.52
C ASN A 2 4.31 9.98 -7.80
N LEU A 3 4.20 8.71 -8.19
CA LEU A 3 3.28 7.73 -7.61
C LEU A 3 3.61 7.44 -6.14
N ASP A 4 4.89 7.55 -5.77
CA ASP A 4 5.40 7.38 -4.40
C ASP A 4 4.64 8.26 -3.40
N PHE A 5 4.20 9.46 -3.80
CA PHE A 5 3.41 10.34 -2.93
C PHE A 5 2.09 9.70 -2.46
N TYR A 6 1.49 8.82 -3.26
CA TYR A 6 0.22 8.16 -2.95
C TYR A 6 0.40 6.75 -2.42
N THR A 7 1.54 6.12 -2.72
CA THR A 7 1.83 4.75 -2.28
C THR A 7 2.68 4.68 -1.02
N ASP A 8 3.57 5.65 -0.80
CA ASP A 8 4.46 5.76 0.37
C ASP A 8 3.89 6.75 1.41
N VAL A 9 2.64 6.53 1.82
CA VAL A 9 1.99 7.30 2.91
C VAL A 9 1.95 6.48 4.20
N GLN A 10 3.09 5.89 4.56
CA GLN A 10 3.26 5.08 5.76
C GLN A 10 3.88 5.84 6.94
N ASP A 11 3.90 7.17 6.90
CA ASP A 11 4.24 7.90 8.12
C ASP A 11 2.97 8.15 8.95
N LEU A 12 2.68 7.21 9.86
CA LEU A 12 1.59 7.36 10.81
C LEU A 12 1.84 8.47 11.84
N SER A 13 3.00 9.15 11.82
CA SER A 13 3.28 10.29 12.70
C SER A 13 2.25 11.41 12.57
N TYR A 14 1.70 11.64 11.37
CA TYR A 14 0.66 12.64 11.17
C TYR A 14 -0.64 12.24 11.89
N LEU A 15 -1.05 10.98 11.77
CA LEU A 15 -2.21 10.44 12.49
C LEU A 15 -1.97 10.48 14.00
N GLN A 16 -0.79 10.03 14.45
CA GLN A 16 -0.38 10.03 15.84
C GLN A 16 -0.43 11.44 16.44
N TYR A 17 0.09 12.44 15.72
CA TYR A 17 0.07 13.84 16.15
C TYR A 17 -1.35 14.31 16.42
N HIS A 18 -2.29 14.05 15.51
CA HIS A 18 -3.69 14.47 15.69
C HIS A 18 -4.40 13.70 16.81
N LEU A 19 -4.12 12.41 16.95
CA LEU A 19 -4.66 11.62 18.06
C LEU A 19 -4.13 12.12 19.42
N ASP A 20 -2.88 12.55 19.49
CA ASP A 20 -2.27 13.09 20.70
C ASP A 20 -2.90 14.43 21.13
N GLN A 21 -3.48 15.20 20.21
CA GLN A 21 -4.20 16.45 20.52
C GLN A 21 -5.57 16.22 21.16
N ASP A 22 -6.17 15.03 21.04
CA ASP A 22 -7.47 14.73 21.67
C ASP A 22 -7.29 14.44 23.18
N PRO A 23 -7.94 15.23 24.07
CA PRO A 23 -7.90 14.99 25.52
C PRO A 23 -8.36 13.59 25.94
N ARG A 24 -9.23 12.93 25.16
CA ARG A 24 -9.69 11.55 25.43
C ARG A 24 -8.60 10.50 25.16
N SER A 25 -7.70 10.81 24.23
CA SER A 25 -6.62 9.95 23.76
C SER A 25 -5.32 10.16 24.55
N ALA A 26 -5.22 11.25 25.32
CA ALA A 26 -4.02 11.62 26.06
C ALA A 26 -3.49 10.54 27.02
N LYS A 27 -4.34 9.66 27.55
CA LYS A 27 -3.92 8.53 28.39
C LYS A 27 -3.36 7.33 27.60
N TYR A 28 -3.60 7.29 26.28
CA TYR A 28 -3.22 6.19 25.39
C TYR A 28 -2.05 6.55 24.46
N ARG A 29 -1.44 7.74 24.57
CA ARG A 29 -0.37 8.18 23.66
C ARG A 29 0.73 7.15 23.44
N LYS A 30 1.21 6.53 24.53
CA LYS A 30 2.22 5.47 24.44
C LYS A 30 1.70 4.26 23.66
N LEU A 31 0.48 3.81 23.94
CA LEU A 31 -0.14 2.69 23.22
C LEU A 31 -0.33 3.00 21.73
N THR A 32 -0.85 4.19 21.40
CA THR A 32 -1.05 4.63 20.03
C THR A 32 0.27 4.66 19.27
N LYS A 33 1.35 5.16 19.89
CA LYS A 33 2.69 5.13 19.29
C LYS A 33 3.14 3.72 18.97
N GLU A 34 3.15 2.82 19.95
CA GLU A 34 3.61 1.44 19.74
C GLU A 34 2.75 0.71 18.71
N LEU A 35 1.46 1.03 18.61
CA LEU A 35 0.57 0.50 17.58
C LEU A 35 0.95 1.01 16.18
N CYS A 36 1.21 2.32 16.04
CA CYS A 36 1.67 2.91 14.78
C CYS A 36 3.01 2.29 14.36
N ASP A 37 3.98 2.20 15.28
CA ASP A 37 5.29 1.59 15.03
C ASP A 37 5.12 0.13 14.53
N VAL A 38 4.24 -0.67 15.15
CA VAL A 38 3.94 -2.05 14.68
C VAL A 38 3.27 -2.08 13.31
N ILE A 39 2.34 -1.15 13.02
CA ILE A 39 1.67 -1.12 11.72
C ILE A 39 2.69 -0.80 10.61
N ASP A 40 3.61 0.13 10.87
CA ASP A 40 4.63 0.58 9.92
C ASP A 40 5.73 -0.48 9.75
N ASP A 41 6.29 -1.00 10.85
CA ASP A 41 7.38 -2.00 10.85
C ASP A 41 7.00 -3.30 10.12
N PHE A 42 5.73 -3.71 10.24
CA PHE A 42 5.22 -4.93 9.59
C PHE A 42 4.43 -4.64 8.31
N SER A 43 4.35 -3.38 7.88
CA SER A 43 3.59 -2.94 6.70
C SER A 43 2.17 -3.53 6.69
N LEU A 44 1.45 -3.48 7.82
CA LEU A 44 0.13 -4.08 7.97
C LEU A 44 -0.94 -3.33 7.16
N VAL A 45 -0.68 -2.06 6.86
CA VAL A 45 -1.50 -1.22 6.00
C VAL A 45 -0.63 -0.74 4.85
N ASN A 46 -1.05 -1.04 3.62
CA ASN A 46 -0.36 -0.65 2.39
C ASN A 46 -1.35 -0.10 1.39
N PHE A 47 -0.87 0.81 0.55
CA PHE A 47 -1.59 1.31 -0.60
C PHE A 47 -1.24 0.51 -1.85
N SER A 48 -2.25 0.22 -2.67
CA SER A 48 -2.09 -0.48 -3.94
C SER A 48 -2.64 0.38 -5.06
N THR A 49 -1.97 0.34 -6.22
CA THR A 49 -2.49 0.97 -7.44
C THR A 49 -3.53 0.09 -8.10
N LEU A 50 -4.58 0.71 -8.61
CA LEU A 50 -5.63 0.05 -9.37
C LEU A 50 -5.87 0.78 -10.69
N ASP A 51 -5.81 0.02 -11.79
CA ASP A 51 -6.42 0.40 -13.05
C ASP A 51 -7.57 -0.56 -13.36
N ILE A 52 -8.80 -0.05 -13.36
CA ILE A 52 -10.00 -0.85 -13.60
C ILE A 52 -10.11 -1.34 -15.06
N GLN A 53 -9.39 -0.70 -15.98
CA GLN A 53 -9.38 -1.10 -17.40
C GLN A 53 -8.39 -2.24 -17.66
N ASP A 54 -7.42 -2.45 -16.77
CA ASP A 54 -6.44 -3.52 -16.86
C ASP A 54 -6.87 -4.75 -16.05
N LYS A 55 -7.07 -5.87 -16.75
CA LYS A 55 -7.46 -7.14 -16.12
C LYS A 55 -6.39 -7.67 -15.18
N GLU A 56 -5.12 -7.44 -15.48
CA GLU A 56 -4.03 -7.89 -14.60
C GLU A 56 -4.01 -7.09 -13.30
N SER A 57 -4.15 -5.76 -13.38
CA SER A 57 -4.28 -4.88 -12.21
C SER A 57 -5.44 -5.30 -11.30
N VAL A 58 -6.63 -5.51 -11.85
CA VAL A 58 -7.80 -5.97 -11.08
C VAL A 58 -7.54 -7.36 -10.47
N GLY A 59 -6.97 -8.28 -11.24
CA GLY A 59 -6.66 -9.63 -10.76
C GLY A 59 -5.66 -9.65 -9.60
N ASN A 60 -4.64 -8.79 -9.66
CA ASN A 60 -3.67 -8.64 -8.58
C ASN A 60 -4.31 -8.06 -7.32
N LEU A 61 -5.21 -7.08 -7.46
CA LEU A 61 -5.96 -6.53 -6.33
C LEU A 61 -6.86 -7.58 -5.66
N VAL A 62 -7.56 -8.41 -6.45
CA VAL A 62 -8.40 -9.50 -5.90
C VAL A 62 -7.56 -10.49 -5.10
N LYS A 63 -6.39 -10.90 -5.61
CA LYS A 63 -5.46 -11.78 -4.86
C LYS A 63 -5.02 -11.15 -3.54
N LEU A 64 -4.72 -9.85 -3.54
CA LEU A 64 -4.37 -9.13 -2.31
C LEU A 64 -5.53 -9.11 -1.31
N ILE A 65 -6.76 -8.89 -1.78
CA ILE A 65 -7.97 -8.92 -0.94
C ILE A 65 -8.16 -10.31 -0.31
N ASP A 66 -8.07 -11.38 -1.12
CA ASP A 66 -8.22 -12.76 -0.67
C ASP A 66 -7.12 -13.21 0.30
N LYS A 67 -5.92 -12.62 0.18
CA LYS A 67 -4.84 -12.83 1.14
C LYS A 67 -5.12 -12.10 2.45
N SER A 68 -5.55 -10.84 2.38
CA SER A 68 -5.82 -10.00 3.56
C SER A 68 -7.01 -10.48 4.38
N ASN A 69 -8.06 -10.99 3.73
CA ASN A 69 -9.24 -11.54 4.41
C ASN A 69 -9.07 -13.00 4.86
N GLY A 70 -8.00 -13.67 4.44
CA GLY A 70 -7.72 -15.06 4.77
C GLY A 70 -8.39 -16.10 3.87
N TYR A 71 -9.19 -15.68 2.88
CA TYR A 71 -9.99 -16.56 2.02
C TYR A 71 -9.12 -17.51 1.19
N ILE A 72 -7.99 -17.01 0.68
CA ILE A 72 -7.02 -17.82 -0.08
C ILE A 72 -6.47 -19.00 0.72
N PHE A 73 -6.50 -18.92 2.07
CA PHE A 73 -6.02 -19.96 2.96
C PHE A 73 -7.06 -21.02 3.30
N SER A 74 -8.35 -20.79 3.01
CA SER A 74 -9.45 -21.69 3.34
C SER A 74 -9.41 -23.02 2.57
N SER A 75 -8.74 -23.04 1.42
CA SER A 75 -8.69 -24.17 0.50
C SER A 75 -7.34 -24.89 0.49
N ILE A 76 -6.39 -24.47 1.34
CA ILE A 76 -5.05 -25.06 1.41
C ILE A 76 -5.10 -26.24 2.38
N ASP A 77 -4.60 -27.40 1.95
CA ASP A 77 -4.32 -28.49 2.88
C ASP A 77 -3.26 -28.03 3.91
N SER A 78 -3.17 -28.66 5.08
CA SER A 78 -2.31 -28.25 6.21
C SER A 78 -0.77 -28.32 5.96
N SER A 79 -0.30 -27.96 4.77
CA SER A 79 1.09 -27.87 4.34
C SER A 79 1.68 -26.49 4.65
N ALA A 80 2.53 -26.42 5.67
CA ALA A 80 3.23 -25.18 6.06
C ALA A 80 3.99 -24.49 4.91
N VAL A 81 4.42 -25.26 3.91
CA VAL A 81 5.11 -24.74 2.72
C VAL A 81 4.16 -23.93 1.82
N GLU A 82 2.92 -24.38 1.65
CA GLU A 82 1.93 -23.68 0.82
C GLU A 82 1.44 -22.40 1.51
N PHE A 83 1.21 -22.46 2.82
CA PHE A 83 0.96 -21.28 3.65
C PHE A 83 2.08 -20.25 3.52
N SER A 84 3.34 -20.67 3.63
CA SER A 84 4.49 -19.78 3.55
C SER A 84 4.59 -19.10 2.18
N LYS A 85 4.35 -19.82 1.08
CA LYS A 85 4.37 -19.26 -0.28
C LYS A 85 3.31 -18.17 -0.48
N ILE A 86 2.11 -18.36 0.07
CA ILE A 86 1.02 -17.39 -0.06
C ILE A 86 1.20 -16.22 0.92
N ALA A 87 1.68 -16.49 2.14
CA ALA A 87 1.91 -15.48 3.17
C ALA A 87 3.06 -14.54 2.83
N ALA A 88 4.08 -15.01 2.09
CA ALA A 88 5.21 -14.18 1.67
C ALA A 88 4.76 -12.90 0.95
N ALA A 89 5.34 -11.76 1.32
CA ALA A 89 5.07 -10.50 0.64
C ALA A 89 5.46 -10.61 -0.85
N PRO A 90 4.69 -10.03 -1.79
CA PRO A 90 5.05 -10.06 -3.20
C PRO A 90 6.41 -9.38 -3.41
N LEU A 91 7.35 -10.11 -4.02
CA LEU A 91 8.72 -9.62 -4.28
C LEU A 91 8.78 -8.63 -5.45
N ASP A 92 7.70 -8.53 -6.21
CA ASP A 92 7.56 -7.74 -7.43
C ASP A 92 6.84 -6.40 -7.22
N TRP A 93 6.53 -6.04 -5.98
CA TRP A 93 5.81 -4.81 -5.64
C TRP A 93 6.47 -3.55 -6.19
N ASP A 94 7.78 -3.38 -5.95
CA ASP A 94 8.53 -2.21 -6.42
C ASP A 94 8.60 -2.16 -7.94
N TYR A 95 8.72 -3.33 -8.57
CA TYR A 95 8.68 -3.44 -10.03
C TYR A 95 7.33 -3.02 -10.59
N TYR A 96 6.23 -3.47 -9.98
CA TYR A 96 4.87 -3.13 -10.41
C TYR A 96 4.60 -1.64 -10.27
N ARG A 97 5.01 -1.02 -9.15
CA ARG A 97 4.91 0.44 -8.95
C ARG A 97 5.69 1.22 -10.00
N ALA A 98 6.94 0.84 -10.27
CA ALA A 98 7.76 1.48 -11.29
C ALA A 98 7.12 1.37 -12.69
N ALA A 99 6.55 0.21 -13.03
CA ALA A 99 5.88 -0.01 -14.30
C ALA A 99 4.61 0.85 -14.44
N VAL A 100 3.79 0.95 -13.40
CA VAL A 100 2.60 1.83 -13.38
C VAL A 100 3.01 3.29 -13.52
N GLN A 101 4.03 3.74 -12.79
CA GLN A 101 4.53 5.10 -12.92
C GLN A 101 5.01 5.42 -14.34
N GLU A 102 5.79 4.53 -14.94
CA GLU A 102 6.24 4.69 -16.32
C GLU A 102 5.07 4.79 -17.30
N LYS A 103 4.05 3.94 -17.13
CA LYS A 103 2.91 3.85 -18.04
C LYS A 103 1.96 5.04 -17.95
N TYR A 104 1.74 5.61 -16.77
CA TYR A 104 0.68 6.61 -16.54
C TYR A 104 1.16 8.00 -16.11
N MET A 105 2.40 8.17 -15.66
CA MET A 105 2.87 9.46 -15.10
C MET A 105 3.90 10.20 -15.98
N LYS A 106 4.37 9.60 -17.09
CA LYS A 106 5.32 10.25 -18.01
C LYS A 106 4.69 11.31 -18.92
N ASP A 107 3.38 11.21 -19.19
CA ASP A 107 2.71 12.10 -20.15
C ASP A 107 2.49 13.53 -19.62
N ASP A 108 2.45 13.71 -18.29
CA ASP A 108 2.28 15.03 -17.66
C ASP A 108 3.49 15.96 -17.86
N GLU A 109 4.71 15.41 -17.98
CA GLU A 109 5.90 16.23 -18.26
C GLU A 109 5.89 16.84 -19.66
N ILE A 110 5.23 16.16 -20.61
CA ILE A 110 5.11 16.65 -21.99
C ILE A 110 4.10 17.80 -22.00
N VAL A 111 2.93 17.64 -21.37
CA VAL A 111 1.88 18.68 -21.34
C VAL A 111 2.36 19.97 -20.67
N GLN A 112 3.13 19.89 -19.58
CA GLN A 112 3.68 21.07 -18.91
C GLN A 112 4.78 21.78 -19.74
N LYS A 113 5.61 21.03 -20.48
CA LYS A 113 6.62 21.63 -21.37
C LYS A 113 6.02 22.32 -22.59
N THR A 114 4.90 21.84 -23.13
CA THR A 114 4.20 22.52 -24.24
C THR A 114 3.42 23.75 -23.77
N SER A 115 2.90 23.77 -22.55
CA SER A 115 2.21 24.94 -21.98
C SER A 115 3.15 26.04 -21.47
N GLY A 116 4.41 25.74 -21.19
CA GLY A 116 5.44 26.74 -20.81
C GLY A 116 6.17 27.38 -21.99
N MET A 117 5.76 27.09 -23.22
CA MET A 117 6.38 27.57 -24.46
C MET A 117 5.38 28.36 -25.34
N GLN A 118 4.47 29.09 -24.68
CA GLN A 118 3.65 30.17 -25.25
C GLN A 118 3.78 31.42 -24.41
#